data_AF-A0A959C9Q1-F1
#
_entry.id   AF-A0A959C9Q1-F1
#
_cell.length_a   1.000
_cell.length_b   1.000
_cell.length_c   1.000
_cell.angle_alpha   90.00
_cell.angle_beta   90.00
_cell.angle_gamma   90.00
#
_symmetry.space_group_name_H-M   'P 1'
#
loop_
_entity.id
_entity.type
_entity.pdbx_description
1 polymer ?
#
loop_
_entity_poly.entity_id
_entity_poly.type
_entity_poly.pdbx_seq_one_letter_code
_entity_poly.pdbx_strand_id
1 'polypeptide(L)'
;MDFGKLTSVDNIDFTLPPDPEHNRELLRNFSSATPPRIYIGATGYNMKAWVGTWYAPGTRERDFLQQYGLQFNTIEHNTTHYRIPDTATVDRWKADTPEDFRFCPKIPQTISHARDLGLNSGQIPLFCEVIAGLD
;
A
#
# COMPACT_ATOMS: atom_id res chain seq x y z
N MET A 1 16.05 4.81 8.87
CA MET A 1 15.90 6.25 8.52
C MET A 1 15.00 6.84 9.59
N ASP A 2 15.55 7.66 10.49
CA ASP A 2 14.85 8.19 11.68
C ASP A 2 14.18 9.55 11.42
N PHE A 3 13.83 9.85 10.16
CA PHE A 3 13.21 11.12 9.82
C PHE A 3 11.84 11.24 10.49
N GLY A 4 11.65 12.28 11.31
CA GLY A 4 10.40 12.51 12.06
C GLY A 4 10.21 11.62 13.29
N LYS A 5 11.19 10.79 13.67
CA LYS A 5 11.09 9.95 14.87
C LYS A 5 11.36 10.77 16.14
N LEU A 6 10.41 10.76 17.06
CA LEU A 6 10.52 11.43 18.35
C LEU A 6 10.59 10.41 19.48
N THR A 7 11.34 10.73 20.54
CA THR A 7 11.40 9.91 21.75
C THR A 7 10.16 10.07 22.64
N SER A 8 9.44 11.20 22.51
CA SER A 8 8.14 11.47 23.13
C SER A 8 7.34 12.42 22.22
N VAL A 9 6.01 12.28 22.26
CA VAL A 9 5.06 13.13 21.52
C VAL A 9 4.35 14.16 22.42
N ASP A 10 4.69 14.22 23.70
CA ASP A 10 3.92 14.97 24.73
C ASP A 10 3.83 16.47 24.46
N ASN A 11 4.81 17.03 23.73
CA ASN A 11 4.90 18.46 23.41
C ASN A 11 4.75 18.75 21.92
N ILE A 12 4.15 17.83 21.15
CA ILE A 12 3.90 18.03 19.73
C ILE A 12 2.54 18.68 19.55
N ASP A 13 2.55 19.85 18.92
CA ASP A 13 1.33 20.49 18.45
C ASP A 13 0.84 19.76 17.20
N PHE A 14 -0.19 18.93 17.37
CA PHE A 14 -0.87 18.23 16.28
C PHE A 14 -2.00 19.05 15.66
N THR A 15 -2.14 20.34 16.03
CA THR A 15 -3.14 21.22 15.44
C THR A 15 -2.84 21.40 13.96
N LEU A 16 -3.80 21.03 13.12
CA LEU A 16 -3.71 21.31 11.70
C LEU A 16 -3.88 22.83 11.48
N PRO A 17 -3.11 23.45 10.56
CA PRO A 17 -3.34 24.84 10.21
C PRO A 17 -4.76 25.03 9.66
N PRO A 18 -5.31 26.26 9.73
CA PRO A 18 -6.59 26.55 9.11
C PRO A 18 -6.55 26.23 7.62
N ASP A 19 -7.67 25.74 7.10
CA ASP A 19 -7.81 25.39 5.69
C ASP A 19 -7.62 26.66 4.81
N PRO A 20 -6.74 26.62 3.80
CA PRO A 20 -6.58 27.73 2.86
C PRO A 20 -7.90 28.12 2.19
N GLU A 21 -8.16 29.43 2.06
CA GLU A 21 -9.43 29.95 1.48
C GLU A 21 -9.74 29.35 0.10
N HIS A 22 -8.70 29.14 -0.71
CA HIS A 22 -8.82 28.56 -2.06
C HIS A 22 -9.38 27.13 -2.08
N ASN A 23 -9.14 26.33 -1.04
CA ASN A 23 -9.67 24.96 -0.97
C ASN A 23 -11.19 24.96 -0.95
N ARG A 24 -11.80 25.94 -0.28
CA ARG A 24 -13.25 26.11 -0.21
C ARG A 24 -13.85 26.42 -1.57
N GLU A 25 -13.20 27.28 -2.35
CA GLU A 25 -13.62 27.60 -3.72
C GLU A 25 -13.54 26.37 -4.63
N LEU A 26 -12.46 25.60 -4.51
CA LEU A 26 -12.23 24.40 -5.30
C LEU A 26 -13.25 23.31 -4.96
N LEU A 27 -13.47 23.02 -3.67
CA LEU A 27 -14.39 21.98 -3.21
C LEU A 27 -15.86 22.27 -3.53
N ARG A 28 -16.25 23.56 -3.60
CA ARG A 28 -17.61 23.96 -4.05
C ARG A 28 -17.93 23.49 -5.48
N ASN A 29 -16.92 23.31 -6.33
CA ASN A 29 -17.11 22.86 -7.71
C ASN A 29 -17.30 21.34 -7.82
N PHE A 30 -17.07 20.57 -6.74
CA PHE A 30 -17.27 19.14 -6.71
C PHE A 30 -18.59 18.80 -6.01
N SER A 31 -19.61 18.52 -6.81
CA SER A 31 -20.92 18.07 -6.33
C SER A 31 -20.99 16.55 -6.37
N SER A 32 -20.90 15.91 -5.20
CA SER A 32 -21.34 14.53 -4.87
C SER A 32 -20.30 13.84 -4.00
N ALA A 33 -20.56 13.77 -2.69
CA ALA A 33 -19.88 12.80 -1.85
C ALA A 33 -20.73 11.53 -1.85
N THR A 34 -20.55 10.67 -2.87
CA THR A 34 -20.82 9.25 -2.61
C THR A 34 -19.98 8.87 -1.39
N PRO A 35 -20.55 8.19 -0.37
CA PRO A 35 -19.77 7.78 0.78
C PRO A 35 -18.48 7.07 0.32
N PRO A 36 -17.30 7.47 0.81
CA PRO A 36 -16.06 6.88 0.35
C PRO A 36 -16.01 5.41 0.75
N ARG A 37 -15.50 4.56 -0.15
CA ARG A 37 -15.10 3.20 0.22
C ARG A 37 -13.78 3.30 0.99
N ILE A 38 -13.77 2.82 2.22
CA ILE A 38 -12.60 2.87 3.10
C ILE A 38 -11.91 1.51 3.08
N TYR A 39 -10.60 1.53 2.84
CA TYR A 39 -9.73 0.37 2.93
C TYR A 39 -8.70 0.60 4.03
N ILE A 40 -8.49 -0.39 4.90
CA ILE A 40 -7.60 -0.31 6.06
C ILE A 40 -6.62 -1.48 6.00
N GLY A 41 -5.34 -1.17 6.12
CA GLY A 41 -4.25 -2.13 6.05
C GLY A 41 -2.94 -1.58 6.57
N ALA A 42 -1.92 -2.44 6.58
CA ALA A 42 -0.56 -2.15 6.95
C ALA A 42 0.38 -2.08 5.73
N THR A 43 1.66 -1.85 5.99
CA THR A 43 2.72 -1.75 4.97
C THR A 43 3.45 -3.07 4.68
N GLY A 44 2.98 -4.17 5.28
CA GLY A 44 3.53 -5.50 5.10
C GLY A 44 2.73 -6.58 5.85
N TYR A 45 2.77 -7.82 5.33
CA TYR A 45 2.13 -9.00 5.95
C TYR A 45 3.14 -9.96 6.61
N ASN A 46 4.44 -9.79 6.40
CA ASN A 46 5.48 -10.70 6.92
C ASN A 46 5.80 -10.49 8.41
N MET A 47 4.79 -10.67 9.26
CA MET A 47 4.85 -10.36 10.69
C MET A 47 4.87 -11.64 11.53
N LYS A 48 6.05 -12.20 11.80
CA LYS A 48 6.17 -13.42 12.64
C LYS A 48 5.59 -13.23 14.05
N ALA A 49 5.70 -12.03 14.60
CA ALA A 49 5.14 -11.67 15.90
C ALA A 49 3.61 -11.74 15.95
N TRP A 50 2.93 -11.78 14.80
CA TRP A 50 1.48 -11.89 14.71
C TRP A 50 0.98 -13.33 14.80
N VAL A 51 1.87 -14.33 14.70
CA VAL A 51 1.51 -15.75 14.87
C VAL A 51 1.07 -16.01 16.30
N GLY A 52 -0.15 -16.52 16.46
CA GLY A 52 -0.80 -16.72 17.75
C GLY A 52 -1.58 -15.51 18.27
N THR A 53 -1.61 -14.40 17.54
CA THR A 53 -2.46 -13.23 17.85
C THR A 53 -3.40 -12.92 16.68
N TRP A 54 -2.88 -12.29 15.62
CA TRP A 54 -3.64 -11.96 14.41
C TRP A 54 -3.63 -13.08 13.38
N TYR A 55 -2.56 -13.88 13.35
CA TYR A 55 -2.45 -15.08 12.53
C TYR A 55 -2.68 -16.31 13.40
N ALA A 56 -3.32 -17.34 12.84
CA ALA A 56 -3.59 -18.57 13.59
C ALA A 56 -2.30 -19.18 14.18
N PRO A 57 -2.34 -19.81 15.37
CA PRO A 57 -1.19 -20.52 15.93
C PRO A 57 -0.64 -21.56 14.94
N GLY A 58 0.68 -21.58 14.76
CA GLY A 58 1.35 -22.52 13.84
C GLY A 58 1.29 -22.12 12.36
N THR A 59 0.75 -20.94 12.02
CA THR A 59 0.80 -20.40 10.65
C THR A 59 2.23 -20.37 10.12
N ARG A 60 2.44 -20.90 8.91
CA ARG A 60 3.74 -20.88 8.21
C ARG A 60 3.85 -19.58 7.42
N GLU A 61 5.08 -19.11 7.19
CA GLU A 61 5.33 -17.83 6.51
C GLU A 61 4.67 -17.73 5.12
N ARG A 62 4.62 -18.83 4.38
CA ARG A 62 3.96 -18.87 3.06
C ARG A 62 2.46 -18.57 3.12
N ASP A 63 1.82 -18.78 4.28
CA ASP A 63 0.39 -18.59 4.48
C ASP A 63 0.09 -17.19 5.09
N PHE A 64 1.10 -16.34 5.30
CA PHE A 64 0.93 -15.03 5.95
C PHE A 64 0.06 -14.06 5.15
N LEU A 65 0.18 -14.02 3.82
CA LEU A 65 -0.67 -13.14 3.01
C LEU A 65 -2.14 -13.56 3.11
N GLN A 66 -2.41 -14.87 3.12
CA GLN A 66 -3.74 -15.40 3.34
C GLN A 66 -4.29 -15.00 4.70
N GLN A 67 -3.53 -15.21 5.79
CA GLN A 67 -3.96 -14.79 7.12
C GLN A 67 -4.16 -13.28 7.21
N TYR A 68 -3.31 -12.49 6.56
CA TYR A 68 -3.43 -11.04 6.50
C TYR A 68 -4.73 -10.61 5.80
N GLY A 69 -5.06 -11.21 4.66
CA GLY A 69 -6.29 -10.92 3.90
C GLY A 69 -7.57 -11.24 4.67
N LEU A 70 -7.51 -12.10 5.69
CA LEU A 70 -8.64 -12.34 6.60
C LEU A 70 -8.86 -11.22 7.63
N GLN A 71 -7.85 -10.39 7.89
CA GLN A 71 -7.89 -9.32 8.90
C GLN A 71 -8.04 -7.92 8.28
N PHE A 72 -7.49 -7.73 7.08
CA PHE A 72 -7.42 -6.43 6.41
C PHE A 72 -7.87 -6.56 4.95
N ASN A 73 -8.42 -5.48 4.39
CA ASN A 73 -8.93 -5.45 3.01
C ASN A 73 -8.00 -4.72 2.03
N THR A 74 -6.83 -4.27 2.48
CA THR A 74 -5.80 -3.69 1.61
C THR A 74 -4.39 -3.83 2.16
N ILE A 75 -3.39 -3.59 1.32
CA ILE A 75 -1.99 -3.50 1.71
C ILE A 75 -1.23 -2.43 0.91
N GLU A 76 -0.43 -1.61 1.59
CA GLU A 76 0.66 -0.87 0.95
C GLU A 76 1.78 -1.85 0.62
N HIS A 77 1.82 -2.26 -0.65
CA HIS A 77 2.62 -3.40 -1.09
C HIS A 77 4.05 -2.94 -1.43
N ASN A 78 4.93 -2.99 -0.44
CA ASN A 78 6.33 -2.57 -0.57
C ASN A 78 7.21 -3.51 -1.41
N THR A 79 6.82 -4.77 -1.61
CA THR A 79 7.63 -5.74 -2.38
C THR A 79 7.95 -5.25 -3.78
N THR A 80 7.00 -4.57 -4.43
CA THR A 80 7.15 -4.05 -5.79
C THR A 80 8.14 -2.89 -5.89
N HIS A 81 8.43 -2.22 -4.76
CA HIS A 81 9.46 -1.19 -4.71
C HIS A 81 10.84 -1.77 -5.05
N TYR A 82 11.14 -2.99 -4.62
CA TYR A 82 12.47 -3.59 -4.79
C TYR A 82 12.63 -4.32 -6.13
N ARG A 83 11.52 -4.78 -6.72
CA ARG A 83 11.52 -5.46 -8.02
C ARG A 83 10.16 -5.41 -8.68
N ILE A 84 10.13 -5.39 -10.01
CA ILE A 84 8.92 -5.72 -10.76
C ILE A 84 8.69 -7.24 -10.57
N PRO A 85 7.51 -7.67 -10.07
CA PRO A 85 7.23 -9.09 -9.90
C PRO A 85 7.05 -9.79 -11.25
N ASP A 86 7.05 -11.11 -11.26
CA ASP A 86 6.57 -11.89 -12.39
C ASP A 86 5.05 -12.13 -12.27
N THR A 87 4.42 -12.51 -13.38
CA THR A 87 2.98 -12.80 -13.43
C THR A 87 2.59 -13.90 -12.45
N ALA A 88 3.39 -14.96 -12.33
CA ALA A 88 3.12 -16.06 -11.40
C ALA A 88 3.08 -15.61 -9.93
N THR A 89 3.87 -14.60 -9.56
CA THR A 89 3.84 -14.00 -8.23
C THR A 89 2.58 -13.18 -8.02
N VAL A 90 2.17 -12.40 -9.02
CA VAL A 90 0.91 -11.64 -8.99
C VAL A 90 -0.30 -12.56 -8.85
N ASP A 91 -0.35 -13.64 -9.66
CA ASP A 91 -1.42 -14.63 -9.61
C ASP A 91 -1.53 -15.29 -8.24
N ARG A 92 -0.40 -15.64 -7.64
CA ARG A 92 -0.35 -16.19 -6.28
C ARG A 92 -0.86 -15.18 -5.26
N TRP A 93 -0.43 -13.91 -5.34
CA TRP A 93 -0.94 -12.89 -4.41
C TRP A 93 -2.45 -12.72 -4.50
N LYS A 94 -3.00 -12.70 -5.70
CA LYS A 94 -4.44 -12.62 -5.93
C LYS A 94 -5.18 -13.85 -5.39
N ALA A 95 -4.63 -15.05 -5.62
CA ALA A 95 -5.21 -16.29 -5.11
C ALA A 95 -5.16 -16.40 -3.56
N ASP A 96 -4.16 -15.80 -2.94
CA ASP A 96 -3.96 -15.81 -1.49
C ASP A 96 -4.76 -14.70 -0.77
N THR A 97 -5.57 -13.89 -1.46
CA THR A 97 -6.38 -12.82 -0.85
C THR A 97 -7.86 -12.90 -1.22
N PRO A 98 -8.78 -12.34 -0.39
CA PRO A 98 -10.18 -12.23 -0.77
C PRO A 98 -10.41 -11.46 -2.08
N GLU A 99 -11.54 -11.72 -2.75
CA GLU A 99 -11.90 -11.10 -4.03
C GLU A 99 -11.99 -9.56 -3.97
N ASP A 100 -12.40 -9.00 -2.83
CA ASP A 100 -12.54 -7.56 -2.63
C ASP A 100 -11.27 -6.90 -2.06
N PHE A 101 -10.20 -7.67 -1.85
CA PHE A 101 -8.93 -7.18 -1.34
C PHE A 101 -8.24 -6.27 -2.36
N ARG A 102 -7.67 -5.15 -1.89
CA ARG A 102 -6.98 -4.19 -2.77
C ARG A 102 -5.48 -4.15 -2.50
N PHE A 103 -4.71 -4.18 -3.57
CA PHE A 103 -3.27 -3.96 -3.51
C PHE A 103 -2.96 -2.50 -3.81
N CYS A 104 -2.05 -1.90 -3.06
CA CYS A 104 -1.46 -0.60 -3.35
C CYS A 104 0.04 -0.79 -3.62
N PRO A 105 0.43 -1.21 -4.84
CA PRO A 105 1.83 -1.49 -5.17
C PRO A 105 2.64 -0.20 -5.26
N LYS A 106 3.79 -0.17 -4.57
CA LYS A 106 4.74 0.93 -4.74
C LYS A 106 5.42 0.85 -6.10
N ILE A 107 5.62 2.02 -6.71
CA ILE A 107 6.45 2.16 -7.91
C ILE A 107 7.86 1.63 -7.60
N PRO A 108 8.43 0.79 -8.49
CA PRO A 108 9.80 0.30 -8.36
C PRO A 108 10.80 1.42 -8.08
N GLN A 109 11.81 1.15 -7.26
CA GLN A 109 12.88 2.08 -6.93
C GLN A 109 13.65 2.49 -8.19
N THR A 110 13.83 1.54 -9.13
CA THR A 110 14.46 1.79 -10.44
C THR A 110 13.71 2.81 -11.29
N ILE A 111 12.44 3.07 -10.99
CA ILE A 111 11.62 4.10 -11.62
C ILE A 111 11.61 5.34 -10.73
N SER A 112 11.09 5.22 -9.50
CA SER A 112 10.85 6.37 -8.60
C SER A 112 12.10 7.13 -8.16
N HIS A 113 13.26 6.48 -8.12
CA HIS A 113 14.53 7.09 -7.72
C HIS A 113 15.47 7.35 -8.91
N ALA A 114 15.05 7.00 -10.13
CA ALA A 114 15.80 7.35 -11.33
C ALA A 114 15.58 8.82 -11.68
N ARG A 115 16.65 9.49 -12.13
CA ARG A 115 16.60 10.91 -12.53
C ARG A 115 15.60 11.17 -13.65
N ASP A 116 15.45 10.22 -14.58
CA ASP A 116 14.53 10.29 -15.71
C ASP A 116 13.18 9.61 -15.42
N LEU A 117 12.95 9.19 -14.16
CA LEU A 117 11.77 8.45 -13.73
C LEU A 117 11.51 7.18 -14.54
N GLY A 118 12.54 6.56 -15.12
CA GLY A 118 12.41 5.32 -15.88
C GLY A 118 11.76 5.46 -17.26
N LEU A 119 11.57 6.68 -17.78
CA LEU A 119 10.89 6.96 -19.04
C LEU A 119 11.53 6.26 -20.26
N ASN A 120 12.84 6.02 -20.25
CA ASN A 120 13.56 5.42 -21.39
C ASN A 120 13.92 3.93 -21.19
N SER A 121 13.45 3.32 -20.10
CA SER A 121 13.88 1.98 -19.69
C SER A 121 12.92 0.85 -20.11
N GLY A 122 11.70 1.19 -20.54
CA GLY A 122 10.61 0.24 -20.72
C GLY A 122 10.03 -0.31 -19.41
N GLN A 123 10.54 0.10 -18.24
CA GLN A 123 10.10 -0.41 -16.95
C GLN A 123 8.72 0.08 -16.53
N ILE A 124 8.31 1.30 -16.89
CA ILE A 124 6.96 1.80 -16.58
C ILE A 124 5.90 0.93 -17.29
N PRO A 125 5.93 0.72 -18.62
CA PRO A 125 4.99 -0.17 -19.28
C PRO A 125 4.98 -1.59 -18.70
N LEU A 126 6.17 -2.18 -18.48
CA LEU A 126 6.30 -3.52 -17.90
C LEU A 126 5.67 -3.59 -16.51
N PHE A 127 5.93 -2.60 -15.65
CA PHE A 127 5.37 -2.56 -14.31
C PHE A 127 3.84 -2.45 -14.36
N CYS A 128 3.30 -1.55 -15.19
CA CYS A 128 1.86 -1.39 -15.38
C CYS A 128 1.19 -2.67 -15.89
N GLU A 129 1.80 -3.35 -16.87
CA GLU A 129 1.30 -4.61 -17.43
C GLU A 129 1.20 -5.70 -16.35
N VAL A 130 2.25 -5.87 -15.54
CA VAL A 130 2.28 -6.90 -14.50
C VAL A 130 1.27 -6.60 -13.39
N ILE A 131 1.22 -5.36 -12.88
CA ILE A 131 0.33 -5.04 -11.76
C ILE A 131 -1.15 -4.98 -12.16
N ALA A 132 -1.47 -4.79 -13.45
CA ALA A 132 -2.84 -4.90 -13.93
C ALA A 132 -3.45 -6.28 -13.67
N GLY A 133 -2.63 -7.32 -13.46
CA GLY A 133 -3.11 -8.63 -13.02
C GLY A 133 -3.69 -8.67 -11.59
N LEU A 134 -3.46 -7.62 -10.78
CA LEU A 134 -4.03 -7.49 -9.43
C LEU A 134 -5.46 -6.93 -9.42
N ASP A 135 -5.94 -6.38 -10.54
CA ASP A 135 -7.32 -5.89 -10.69
C ASP A 135 -8.34 -7.01 -10.92
#